data_AF-A0A523EZ70-F1
#
_entry.id   AF-A0A523EZ70-F1
#
_cell.length_a   1.000
_cell.length_b   1.000
_cell.length_c   1.000
_cell.angle_alpha   90.00
_cell.angle_beta   90.00
_cell.angle_gamma   90.00
#
_symmetry.space_group_name_H-M   'P 1'
#
loop_
_entity.id
_entity.type
_entity.pdbx_description
1 polymer ?
#
loop_
_entity_poly.entity_id
_entity_poly.type
_entity_poly.pdbx_seq_one_letter_code
_entity_poly.pdbx_strand_id
1 'polypeptide(L)'
;MNVIHKSHVMKVGFVAIVVLVSACSPSGSDTATSSTIPAPVTTLAATEDPGSAPDTTTTTEEPKTILSAPEYKIVQRTPGTDSGDTVVVLLDPATYNSLTDIDLYDLIAEIVELFPPIASIHIVDSGAAASVISDPDASQADRNSVSPNYLARLENGFQITYLGPFASSGTAVLGS
;
A
#
# COMPACT_ATOMS: atom_id res chain seq x y z
N MET A 1 19.80 21.41 -55.25
CA MET A 1 19.38 22.79 -54.97
C MET A 1 19.18 22.93 -53.48
N ASN A 2 20.03 23.73 -52.84
CA ASN A 2 19.90 24.17 -51.46
C ASN A 2 18.65 25.04 -51.29
N VAL A 3 17.93 24.88 -50.19
CA VAL A 3 17.40 26.03 -49.44
C VAL A 3 17.68 25.80 -47.97
N ILE A 4 18.50 26.70 -47.43
CA ILE A 4 18.92 26.84 -46.03
C ILE A 4 18.11 28.00 -45.44
N HIS A 5 17.94 27.99 -44.11
CA HIS A 5 17.60 29.08 -43.19
C HIS A 5 16.12 29.29 -42.84
N LYS A 6 15.80 28.99 -41.57
CA LYS A 6 15.58 30.08 -40.58
C LYS A 6 15.78 29.60 -39.14
N SER A 7 16.91 29.98 -38.55
CA SER A 7 17.12 30.04 -37.10
C SER A 7 16.51 31.35 -36.58
N HIS A 8 15.80 31.34 -35.45
CA HIS A 8 15.51 32.47 -34.53
C HIS A 8 14.66 31.91 -33.36
N VAL A 9 14.73 32.27 -32.07
CA VAL A 9 15.59 33.10 -31.23
C VAL A 9 15.28 32.67 -29.79
N MET A 10 16.33 32.33 -29.05
CA MET A 10 16.57 32.56 -27.61
C MET A 10 15.49 33.32 -26.81
N LYS A 11 15.02 32.73 -25.69
CA LYS A 11 14.66 33.50 -24.50
C LYS A 11 15.06 32.76 -23.23
N VAL A 12 16.10 33.34 -22.63
CA VAL A 12 16.58 33.18 -21.26
C VAL A 12 15.48 33.57 -20.29
N GLY A 13 15.32 32.80 -19.21
CA GLY A 13 14.43 33.11 -18.09
C GLY A 13 14.91 32.44 -16.81
N PHE A 14 16.11 32.82 -16.38
CA PHE A 14 16.61 32.57 -15.02
C PHE A 14 15.70 33.31 -14.03
N VAL A 15 15.07 32.61 -13.08
CA VAL A 15 14.57 33.23 -11.84
C VAL A 15 15.09 32.41 -10.68
N ALA A 16 15.80 33.12 -9.80
CA ALA A 16 16.55 32.59 -8.69
C ALA A 16 15.89 33.02 -7.36
N ILE A 17 16.01 32.14 -6.37
CA ILE A 17 16.16 32.40 -4.92
C ILE A 17 14.91 32.86 -4.15
N VAL A 18 14.57 32.15 -3.07
CA VAL A 18 14.75 32.59 -1.67
C VAL A 18 14.66 31.36 -0.75
N VAL A 19 15.73 31.16 0.03
CA VAL A 19 15.85 30.24 1.16
C VAL A 19 15.28 30.95 2.39
N LEU A 20 14.41 30.29 3.16
CA LEU A 20 14.13 30.63 4.55
C LEU A 20 14.38 29.40 5.41
N VAL A 21 15.50 29.45 6.14
CA VAL A 21 15.85 28.56 7.24
C VAL A 21 15.23 29.18 8.50
N SER A 22 14.42 28.43 9.23
CA SER A 22 14.24 28.70 10.66
C SER A 22 14.28 27.38 11.43
N ALA A 23 15.41 27.20 12.10
CA ALA A 23 15.62 26.19 13.11
C ALA A 23 14.62 26.37 14.26
N CYS A 24 14.05 25.27 14.75
CA CYS A 24 13.55 25.20 16.11
C CYS A 24 14.09 23.91 16.74
N SER A 25 15.17 24.08 17.50
CA SER A 25 15.74 23.05 18.37
C SER A 25 14.86 22.84 19.62
N PRO A 26 15.01 21.71 20.31
CA PRO A 26 13.97 21.07 21.11
C PRO A 26 13.88 21.61 22.53
N SER A 27 12.71 21.52 23.15
CA SER A 27 12.54 21.73 24.60
C SER A 27 11.28 21.01 25.07
N GLY A 28 11.46 20.08 26.01
CA GLY A 28 10.35 19.43 26.72
C GLY A 28 10.71 18.06 27.26
N SER A 29 11.59 18.00 28.25
CA SER A 29 11.60 16.90 29.22
C SER A 29 10.33 17.01 30.08
N ASP A 30 9.63 15.91 30.33
CA ASP A 30 9.25 15.49 31.70
C ASP A 30 8.52 14.14 31.72
N THR A 31 9.22 13.19 32.35
CA THR A 31 8.80 12.09 33.22
C THR A 31 7.30 11.86 33.49
N ALA A 32 6.88 10.64 33.12
CA ALA A 32 5.97 9.68 33.78
C ALA A 32 4.64 10.15 34.40
N THR A 33 3.54 9.51 33.97
CA THR A 33 2.53 8.92 34.88
C THR A 33 1.86 7.74 34.20
N SER A 34 1.87 6.61 34.90
CA SER A 34 1.24 5.33 34.57
C SER A 34 -0.27 5.38 34.80
N SER A 35 -1.05 4.71 33.96
CA SER A 35 -2.38 4.21 34.32
C SER A 35 -2.67 2.95 33.52
N THR A 36 -2.23 1.81 34.07
CA THR A 36 -2.72 0.50 33.69
C THR A 36 -4.04 0.27 34.41
N ILE A 37 -5.13 0.16 33.66
CA ILE A 37 -6.41 -0.32 34.17
C ILE A 37 -6.40 -1.85 33.97
N PRO A 38 -6.26 -2.68 35.00
CA PRO A 38 -6.51 -4.11 34.84
C PRO A 38 -8.02 -4.34 34.69
N ALA A 39 -8.42 -4.92 33.57
CA ALA A 39 -9.77 -5.44 33.38
C ALA A 39 -10.04 -6.59 34.36
N PRO A 40 -11.23 -6.67 34.98
CA PRO A 40 -11.58 -7.80 35.83
C PRO A 40 -11.79 -9.06 34.97
N VAL A 41 -10.94 -10.07 35.16
CA VAL A 41 -11.19 -11.44 34.68
C VAL A 41 -12.26 -12.09 35.55
N THR A 42 -13.40 -12.41 34.95
CA THR A 42 -14.43 -13.24 35.58
C THR A 42 -14.04 -14.71 35.42
N THR A 43 -13.45 -15.30 36.46
CA THR A 43 -13.18 -16.74 36.54
C THR A 43 -14.45 -17.47 36.96
N LEU A 44 -15.09 -18.16 36.03
CA LEU A 44 -16.14 -19.14 36.36
C LEU A 44 -15.47 -20.43 36.85
N ALA A 45 -15.66 -20.75 38.13
CA ALA A 45 -15.25 -22.02 38.69
C ALA A 45 -16.18 -23.13 38.17
N ALA A 46 -15.63 -24.09 37.43
CA ALA A 46 -16.31 -25.32 37.05
C ALA A 46 -16.00 -26.41 38.10
N THR A 47 -17.07 -27.04 38.57
CA THR A 47 -17.10 -28.15 39.52
C THR A 47 -16.33 -29.38 38.99
N GLU A 48 -15.52 -30.00 39.84
CA GLU A 48 -14.80 -31.24 39.57
C GLU A 48 -15.73 -32.46 39.60
N ASP A 49 -15.64 -33.31 38.57
CA ASP A 49 -16.13 -34.70 38.55
C ASP A 49 -14.94 -35.63 38.25
N PRO A 50 -14.66 -36.68 39.04
CA PRO A 50 -13.48 -37.50 38.85
C PRO A 50 -13.81 -38.72 37.97
N GLY A 51 -13.35 -38.72 36.72
CA GLY A 51 -13.38 -39.96 35.94
C GLY A 51 -13.13 -39.81 34.45
N SER A 52 -11.86 -39.89 34.03
CA SER A 52 -11.39 -40.71 32.90
C SER A 52 -9.94 -40.35 32.57
N ALA A 53 -9.16 -41.36 32.21
CA ALA A 53 -7.75 -41.25 31.86
C ALA A 53 -7.50 -40.21 30.75
N PRO A 54 -6.45 -39.38 30.83
CA PRO A 54 -6.10 -38.51 29.71
C PRO A 54 -5.37 -39.31 28.64
N ASP A 55 -6.09 -39.70 27.58
CA ASP A 55 -5.46 -39.92 26.28
C ASP A 55 -4.81 -38.60 25.85
N THR A 56 -3.49 -38.56 25.89
CA THR A 56 -2.71 -37.37 25.54
C THR A 56 -2.56 -37.33 24.02
N THR A 57 -3.57 -36.88 23.30
CA THR A 57 -3.41 -36.46 21.90
C THR A 57 -2.64 -35.15 21.88
N THR A 58 -1.34 -35.22 21.56
CA THR A 58 -0.53 -34.05 21.24
C THR A 58 -0.93 -33.53 19.86
N THR A 59 -1.87 -32.59 19.81
CA THR A 59 -2.10 -31.78 18.61
C THR A 59 -0.97 -30.76 18.53
N THR A 60 -0.03 -30.95 17.61
CA THR A 60 0.91 -29.90 17.22
C THR A 60 0.15 -28.94 16.32
N GLU A 61 -0.39 -27.86 16.90
CA GLU A 61 -0.88 -26.74 16.10
C GLU A 61 0.31 -26.12 15.37
N GLU A 62 0.26 -26.15 14.05
CA GLU A 62 1.20 -25.41 13.20
C GLU A 62 1.11 -23.93 13.56
N PRO A 63 2.24 -23.19 13.69
CA PRO A 63 2.19 -21.79 14.08
C PRO A 63 1.29 -21.03 13.12
N LYS A 64 0.17 -20.52 13.62
CA LYS A 64 -0.71 -19.63 12.86
C LYS A 64 0.11 -18.39 12.49
N THR A 65 0.59 -18.34 11.25
CA THR A 65 1.18 -17.12 10.70
C THR A 65 0.10 -16.05 10.75
N ILE A 66 0.24 -15.13 11.69
CA ILE A 66 -0.60 -13.94 11.76
C ILE A 66 -0.16 -13.11 10.55
N LEU A 67 -0.96 -13.15 9.47
CA LEU A 67 -0.78 -12.26 8.32
C LEU A 67 -1.06 -10.84 8.84
N SER A 68 0.01 -10.09 9.14
CA SER A 68 -0.10 -8.67 9.43
C SER A 68 -0.39 -7.95 8.12
N ALA A 69 -1.48 -7.18 8.07
CA ALA A 69 -1.80 -6.38 6.89
C ALA A 69 -0.66 -5.39 6.59
N PRO A 70 -0.28 -5.21 5.31
CA PRO A 70 0.74 -4.24 4.94
C PRO A 70 0.25 -2.82 5.21
N GLU A 71 1.09 -1.96 5.78
CA GLU A 71 0.78 -0.53 5.83
C GLU A 71 0.91 0.07 4.43
N TYR A 72 0.06 1.04 4.14
CA TYR A 72 -0.01 1.68 2.84
C TYR A 72 -0.27 3.19 2.95
N LYS A 73 0.03 3.89 1.87
CA LYS A 73 -0.35 5.29 1.68
C LYS A 73 -0.84 5.54 0.27
N ILE A 74 -1.89 6.35 0.14
CA ILE A 74 -2.32 6.88 -1.16
C ILE A 74 -1.40 8.04 -1.52
N VAL A 75 -0.52 7.83 -2.51
CA VAL A 75 0.45 8.85 -2.95
C VAL A 75 -0.10 9.74 -4.05
N GLN A 76 -1.08 9.25 -4.79
CA GLN A 76 -1.78 10.03 -5.80
C GLN A 76 -3.24 9.58 -5.88
N ARG A 77 -4.13 10.56 -6.02
CA ARG A 77 -5.53 10.36 -6.34
C ARG A 77 -5.92 11.33 -7.44
N THR A 78 -6.24 10.79 -8.61
CA THR A 78 -6.66 11.55 -9.78
C THR A 78 -8.16 11.40 -9.94
N PRO A 79 -8.93 12.51 -9.84
CA PRO A 79 -10.38 12.43 -9.91
C PRO A 79 -10.85 11.99 -11.30
N GLY A 80 -11.72 10.99 -11.35
CA GLY A 80 -12.41 10.59 -12.58
C GLY A 80 -13.66 11.42 -12.79
N THR A 81 -13.99 11.71 -14.06
CA THR A 81 -15.13 12.60 -14.37
C THR A 81 -16.47 11.94 -14.07
N ASP A 82 -16.60 10.62 -14.24
CA ASP A 82 -17.85 9.87 -14.05
C ASP A 82 -17.68 8.43 -13.53
N SER A 83 -16.51 7.82 -13.75
CA SER A 83 -16.27 6.39 -13.51
C SER A 83 -15.72 6.06 -12.11
N GLY A 84 -15.38 7.08 -11.32
CA GLY A 84 -14.60 6.96 -10.08
C GLY A 84 -13.13 7.32 -10.27
N ASP A 85 -12.40 7.41 -9.15
CA ASP A 85 -11.05 7.94 -9.14
C ASP A 85 -10.00 6.89 -9.51
N THR A 86 -8.86 7.36 -10.02
CA THR A 86 -7.64 6.54 -10.16
C THR A 86 -6.72 6.82 -8.99
N VAL A 87 -6.35 5.76 -8.27
CA VAL A 87 -5.55 5.86 -7.05
C VAL A 87 -4.24 5.12 -7.23
N VAL A 88 -3.13 5.73 -6.82
CA VAL A 88 -1.83 5.08 -6.71
C VAL A 88 -1.50 4.88 -5.24
N VAL A 89 -1.26 3.63 -4.87
CA VAL A 89 -1.04 3.19 -3.50
C VAL A 89 0.38 2.67 -3.38
N LEU A 90 1.12 3.23 -2.43
CA LEU A 90 2.47 2.80 -2.09
C LEU A 90 2.43 2.00 -0.78
N LEU A 91 2.83 0.73 -0.83
CA LEU A 91 3.05 -0.09 0.35
C LEU A 91 4.34 0.31 1.06
N ASP A 92 4.37 0.13 2.38
CA ASP A 92 5.61 0.24 3.16
C ASP A 92 6.26 -1.14 3.35
N PRO A 93 7.36 -1.47 2.64
CA PRO A 93 8.03 -2.76 2.75
C PRO A 93 8.63 -3.04 4.13
N ALA A 94 8.72 -2.06 5.04
CA ALA A 94 9.13 -2.30 6.42
C ALA A 94 8.04 -2.95 7.27
N THR A 95 6.79 -3.00 6.78
CA THR A 95 5.61 -3.40 7.55
C THR A 95 5.13 -4.80 7.25
N TYR A 96 5.67 -5.45 6.21
CA TYR A 96 5.40 -6.83 5.87
C TYR A 96 6.70 -7.59 5.59
N ASN A 97 6.80 -8.82 6.08
CA ASN A 97 7.94 -9.70 5.78
C ASN A 97 7.72 -10.52 4.49
N SER A 98 6.45 -10.79 4.18
CA SER A 98 5.99 -11.50 2.99
C SER A 98 4.65 -10.91 2.60
N LEU A 99 4.38 -10.91 1.31
CA LEU A 99 3.12 -10.44 0.75
C LEU A 99 2.54 -11.57 -0.09
N THR A 100 1.25 -11.84 0.08
CA THR A 100 0.49 -12.83 -0.71
C THR A 100 -0.49 -12.12 -1.64
N ASP A 101 -1.03 -12.87 -2.60
CA ASP A 101 -2.10 -12.39 -3.48
C ASP A 101 -3.42 -12.13 -2.72
N ILE A 102 -3.65 -12.86 -1.63
CA ILE A 102 -4.76 -12.61 -0.69
C ILE A 102 -4.57 -11.28 0.04
N ASP A 103 -3.35 -10.98 0.54
CA ASP A 103 -3.09 -9.69 1.20
C ASP A 103 -3.34 -8.50 0.26
N LEU A 104 -2.97 -8.65 -1.01
CA LEU A 104 -3.24 -7.66 -2.05
C LEU A 104 -4.74 -7.53 -2.37
N TYR A 105 -5.47 -8.64 -2.38
CA TYR A 105 -6.92 -8.63 -2.58
C TYR A 105 -7.62 -7.87 -1.45
N ASP A 106 -7.32 -8.24 -0.20
CA ASP A 106 -7.95 -7.66 0.99
C ASP A 106 -7.63 -6.16 1.10
N LEU A 107 -6.39 -5.76 0.82
CA LEU A 107 -6.01 -4.36 0.76
C LEU A 107 -6.81 -3.58 -0.30
N ILE A 108 -6.94 -4.12 -1.52
CA ILE A 108 -7.68 -3.46 -2.59
C ILE A 108 -9.16 -3.33 -2.21
N ALA A 109 -9.75 -4.38 -1.61
CA ALA A 109 -11.13 -4.36 -1.12
C ALA A 109 -11.33 -3.27 -0.05
N GLU A 110 -10.42 -3.18 0.92
CA GLU A 110 -10.44 -2.14 1.96
C GLU A 110 -10.41 -0.73 1.35
N ILE A 111 -9.51 -0.47 0.40
CA ILE A 111 -9.37 0.86 -0.21
C ILE A 111 -10.64 1.24 -0.99
N VAL A 112 -11.26 0.29 -1.70
CA VAL A 112 -12.53 0.52 -2.41
C VAL A 112 -13.66 0.85 -1.42
N GLU A 113 -13.71 0.18 -0.27
CA GLU A 113 -14.71 0.42 0.78
C GLU A 113 -14.51 1.78 1.46
N LEU A 114 -13.27 2.15 1.77
CA LEU A 114 -12.95 3.37 2.51
C LEU A 114 -12.97 4.64 1.66
N PHE A 115 -12.67 4.54 0.35
CA PHE A 115 -12.47 5.70 -0.51
C PHE A 115 -13.37 5.77 -1.77
N PRO A 116 -14.66 5.40 -1.74
CA PRO A 116 -15.51 5.45 -2.92
C PRO A 116 -15.71 6.90 -3.43
N PRO A 117 -15.93 7.10 -4.75
CA PRO A 117 -15.91 6.11 -5.82
C PRO A 117 -14.49 5.87 -6.39
N ILE A 118 -14.13 4.61 -6.65
CA ILE A 118 -12.86 4.22 -7.28
C ILE A 118 -13.11 3.48 -8.59
N ALA A 119 -12.45 3.93 -9.66
CA ALA A 119 -12.42 3.25 -10.95
C ALA A 119 -11.19 2.34 -11.07
N SER A 120 -10.05 2.78 -10.53
CA SER A 120 -8.77 2.09 -10.71
C SER A 120 -7.85 2.30 -9.52
N ILE A 121 -7.09 1.26 -9.19
CA ILE A 121 -6.07 1.29 -8.14
C ILE A 121 -4.79 0.70 -8.72
N HIS A 122 -3.65 1.35 -8.47
CA HIS A 122 -2.33 0.85 -8.79
C HIS A 122 -1.57 0.58 -7.48
N ILE A 123 -1.26 -0.69 -7.19
CA ILE A 123 -0.50 -1.07 -5.99
C ILE A 123 0.97 -1.24 -6.35
N VAL A 124 1.82 -0.48 -5.69
CA VAL A 124 3.29 -0.53 -5.84
C VAL A 124 3.97 -0.56 -4.47
N ASP A 125 5.18 -1.10 -4.39
CA ASP A 125 6.00 -1.15 -3.15
C ASP A 125 7.24 -0.25 -3.18
N SER A 126 7.44 0.50 -4.28
CA SER A 126 8.56 1.43 -4.43
C SER A 126 8.08 2.82 -4.83
N GLY A 127 8.67 3.85 -4.21
CA GLY A 127 8.43 5.25 -4.58
C GLY A 127 8.80 5.57 -6.03
N ALA A 128 9.79 4.87 -6.59
CA ALA A 128 10.15 5.01 -8.01
C ALA A 128 9.03 4.47 -8.91
N ALA A 129 8.46 3.32 -8.57
CA ALA A 129 7.33 2.73 -9.27
C ALA A 129 6.09 3.64 -9.19
N ALA A 130 5.78 4.16 -7.99
CA ALA A 130 4.70 5.12 -7.81
C ALA A 130 4.85 6.33 -8.75
N SER A 131 6.06 6.91 -8.81
CA SER A 131 6.34 8.09 -9.65
C SER A 131 6.17 7.78 -11.14
N VAL A 132 6.68 6.64 -11.61
CA VAL A 132 6.60 6.23 -13.02
C VAL A 132 5.17 5.85 -13.43
N ILE A 133 4.41 5.18 -12.57
CA ILE A 133 3.02 4.81 -12.87
C ILE A 133 2.10 6.03 -12.89
N SER A 134 2.37 7.01 -12.02
CA SER A 134 1.63 8.28 -11.93
C SER A 134 1.90 9.23 -13.10
N ASP A 135 3.01 9.04 -13.81
CA ASP A 135 3.43 9.89 -14.92
C ASP A 135 2.83 9.39 -16.25
N PRO A 136 1.95 10.16 -16.90
CA PRO A 136 1.38 9.77 -18.20
C PRO A 136 2.43 9.76 -19.32
N ASP A 137 3.50 10.54 -19.20
CA ASP A 137 4.55 10.70 -20.21
C ASP A 137 5.72 9.72 -20.01
N ALA A 138 5.69 8.89 -18.96
CA ALA A 138 6.73 7.91 -18.67
C ALA A 138 6.92 6.91 -19.84
N SER A 139 8.18 6.71 -20.22
CA SER A 139 8.54 5.86 -21.34
C SER A 139 8.27 4.38 -21.04
N GLN A 140 8.14 3.55 -22.09
CA GLN A 140 7.97 2.11 -21.90
C GLN A 140 9.19 1.48 -21.20
N ALA A 141 10.39 2.00 -21.44
CA ALA A 141 11.59 1.53 -20.76
C ALA A 141 11.52 1.79 -19.25
N ASP A 142 11.05 2.97 -18.85
CA ASP A 142 10.86 3.32 -17.43
C ASP A 142 9.80 2.43 -16.79
N ARG A 143 8.65 2.25 -17.46
CA ARG A 143 7.58 1.36 -16.98
C ARG A 143 8.04 -0.08 -16.80
N ASN A 144 8.86 -0.58 -17.73
CA ASN A 144 9.44 -1.93 -17.62
C ASN A 144 10.46 -2.02 -16.48
N SER A 145 11.22 -0.95 -16.23
CA SER A 145 12.22 -0.94 -15.14
C SER A 145 11.58 -1.04 -13.75
N VAL A 146 10.34 -0.57 -13.59
CA VAL A 146 9.61 -0.61 -12.33
C VAL A 146 8.62 -1.76 -12.22
N SER A 147 8.48 -2.60 -13.26
CA SER A 147 7.54 -3.73 -13.25
C SER A 147 7.71 -4.73 -12.09
N PRO A 148 8.92 -4.97 -11.54
CA PRO A 148 9.05 -5.84 -10.36
C PRO A 148 8.39 -5.27 -9.10
N ASN A 149 8.19 -3.95 -9.05
CA ASN A 149 7.62 -3.21 -7.93
C ASN A 149 6.14 -2.84 -8.17
N TYR A 150 5.55 -3.37 -9.25
CA TYR A 150 4.15 -3.13 -9.61
C TYR A 150 3.37 -4.43 -9.41
N LEU A 151 2.59 -4.45 -8.33
CA LEU A 151 2.16 -5.70 -7.70
C LEU A 151 0.75 -6.11 -8.11
N ALA A 152 -0.16 -5.14 -8.21
CA ALA A 152 -1.53 -5.38 -8.63
C ALA A 152 -2.17 -4.11 -9.19
N ARG A 153 -3.21 -4.31 -10.01
CA ARG A 153 -4.05 -3.25 -10.55
C ARG A 153 -5.53 -3.60 -10.40
N LEU A 154 -6.33 -2.68 -9.87
CA LEU A 154 -7.78 -2.71 -9.99
C LEU A 154 -8.21 -1.95 -11.23
N GLU A 155 -9.13 -2.51 -12.00
CA GLU A 155 -9.77 -1.91 -13.17
C GLU A 155 -11.29 -2.01 -13.07
N ASN A 156 -11.98 -1.03 -13.67
CA ASN A 156 -13.44 -0.94 -13.71
C ASN A 156 -14.11 -0.96 -12.31
N GLY A 157 -13.35 -0.70 -11.24
CA GLY A 157 -13.82 -0.73 -9.86
C GLY A 157 -14.02 -2.14 -9.26
N PHE A 158 -13.78 -3.22 -10.00
CA PHE A 158 -14.03 -4.59 -9.50
C PHE A 158 -13.07 -5.67 -10.00
N GLN A 159 -12.32 -5.46 -11.08
CA GLN A 159 -11.43 -6.47 -11.64
C GLN A 159 -10.00 -6.24 -11.16
N ILE A 160 -9.44 -7.20 -10.42
CA ILE A 160 -8.04 -7.18 -10.00
C ILE A 160 -7.21 -7.98 -11.00
N THR A 161 -6.13 -7.38 -11.47
CA THR A 161 -5.06 -8.05 -12.23
C THR A 161 -3.80 -8.05 -11.38
N TYR A 162 -3.27 -9.22 -11.08
CA TYR A 162 -1.99 -9.36 -10.39
C TYR A 162 -0.83 -9.18 -11.36
N LEU A 163 0.22 -8.51 -10.91
CA LEU A 163 1.34 -8.03 -11.74
C LEU A 163 2.68 -8.36 -11.10
N GLY A 164 3.76 -8.18 -11.87
CA GLY A 164 5.12 -8.39 -11.40
C GLY A 164 5.30 -9.78 -10.77
N PRO A 165 5.75 -9.87 -9.50
CA PRO A 165 5.95 -11.15 -8.81
C PRO A 165 4.65 -11.93 -8.56
N PHE A 166 3.47 -11.29 -8.63
CA PHE A 166 2.17 -11.91 -8.41
C PHE A 166 1.44 -12.31 -9.71
N ALA A 167 2.05 -12.07 -10.88
CA ALA A 167 1.39 -12.30 -12.17
C ALA A 167 0.88 -13.74 -12.37
N SER A 168 1.47 -14.74 -11.71
CA SER A 168 0.99 -16.12 -11.75
C SER A 168 -0.37 -16.34 -11.10
N SER A 169 -0.80 -15.46 -10.19
CA SER A 169 -2.13 -15.49 -9.57
C SER A 169 -3.23 -15.03 -10.55
N GLY A 170 -2.87 -14.39 -11.67
CA GLY A 170 -3.80 -14.06 -12.74
C GLY A 170 -4.73 -12.89 -12.39
N THR A 171 -6.03 -13.14 -12.36
CA THR A 171 -7.07 -12.12 -12.13
C THR A 171 -8.08 -12.56 -11.09
N ALA A 172 -8.57 -11.62 -10.29
CA ALA A 172 -9.66 -11.82 -9.33
C ALA A 172 -10.78 -10.78 -9.54
N VAL A 173 -11.97 -11.07 -9.00
CA VAL A 173 -13.12 -10.16 -9.04
C VAL A 173 -13.52 -9.83 -7.61
N LEU A 174 -13.67 -8.54 -7.30
CA LEU A 174 -14.15 -8.09 -5.99
C LEU A 174 -15.61 -8.48 -5.79
N GLY A 175 -15.90 -9.13 -4.65
CA GLY A 175 -17.26 -9.46 -4.21
C GLY A 175 -17.89 -10.69 -4.89
N SER A 176 -17.09 -11.53 -5.56
CA SER A 176 -17.53 -12.79 -6.16
C SER A 176 -17.74 -13.92 -5.16
#